data_AF-A0A0D3JH93-F1
#
_entry.id   AF-A0A0D3JH93-F1
#
_cell.length_a   1.000
_cell.length_b   1.000
_cell.length_c   1.000
_cell.angle_alpha   90.00
_cell.angle_beta   90.00
_cell.angle_gamma   90.00
#
_symmetry.space_group_name_H-M   'P 1'
#
loop_
_entity.id
_entity.type
_entity.pdbx_description
1 polymer ?
#
loop_
_entity_poly.entity_id
_entity_poly.type
_entity_poly.pdbx_seq_one_letter_code
_entity_poly.pdbx_strand_id
1 'polypeptide(L)'
;MLANTLGFVAYVINDSLGNVPEAWSTSPSFKRAGFCVANEEAPLASSHMLCFYVDSATALALILLGMRYGGVAGIKGSTVLTAAPGIFGHGLAHLSIWAGKIPTEGEALVVDRTTSLSPLSLAPRIFGLWAFFFAILRSLPSISDRAAAAHAAIHGPVLTLFVPARLGFTYVQTALLAVAAAHELLRRDKDFYYDVAAVAINLPVGFVAWLEAVACDSFLGQSAVTYKAAGGHVLYDGTICLSMFVYYAVVLSSQPRAKQS
;
A
#
# COMPACT_ATOMS: atom_id res chain seq x y z
N MET A 1 -10.04 -4.25 -10.90
CA MET A 1 -8.72 -3.89 -10.32
C MET A 1 -7.61 -3.91 -11.35
N LEU A 2 -7.31 -5.05 -11.99
CA LEU A 2 -6.18 -5.16 -12.92
C LEU A 2 -6.14 -4.08 -14.01
N ALA A 3 -7.27 -3.81 -14.68
CA ALA A 3 -7.36 -2.73 -15.67
C ALA A 3 -7.03 -1.34 -15.09
N ASN A 4 -7.49 -1.05 -13.87
CA ASN A 4 -7.17 0.20 -13.16
C ASN A 4 -5.67 0.30 -12.85
N THR A 5 -5.06 -0.78 -12.33
CA THR A 5 -3.63 -0.85 -12.04
C THR A 5 -2.78 -0.67 -13.31
N LEU A 6 -3.14 -1.35 -14.40
CA LEU A 6 -2.45 -1.19 -15.69
C LEU A 6 -2.61 0.22 -16.27
N GLY A 7 -3.81 0.80 -16.15
CA GLY A 7 -4.07 2.18 -16.54
C GLY A 7 -3.21 3.17 -15.74
N PHE A 8 -3.06 2.95 -14.43
CA PHE A 8 -2.23 3.78 -13.56
C PHE A 8 -0.75 3.74 -13.97
N VAL A 9 -0.22 2.53 -14.21
CA VAL A 9 1.16 2.36 -14.70
C VAL A 9 1.36 3.05 -16.04
N ALA A 10 0.45 2.84 -16.99
CA ALA A 10 0.52 3.46 -18.31
C ALA A 10 0.50 4.99 -18.19
N TYR A 11 -0.34 5.54 -17.30
CA TYR A 11 -0.39 6.97 -17.01
C TYR A 11 0.92 7.49 -16.42
N VAL A 12 1.47 6.85 -15.38
CA VAL A 12 2.74 7.26 -14.74
C VAL A 12 3.90 7.22 -15.74
N ILE A 13 3.96 6.19 -16.60
CA ILE A 13 4.96 6.11 -17.68
C ILE A 13 4.77 7.26 -18.67
N ASN A 14 3.54 7.50 -19.13
CA ASN A 14 3.27 8.53 -20.12
C ASN A 14 3.54 9.94 -19.58
N ASP A 15 3.22 10.19 -18.31
CA ASP A 15 3.54 11.44 -17.61
C ASP A 15 5.06 11.61 -17.44
N SER A 16 5.76 10.55 -17.08
CA SER A 16 7.23 10.56 -16.96
C SER A 16 7.95 10.82 -18.29
N LEU A 17 7.30 10.51 -19.43
CA LEU A 17 7.78 10.82 -20.78
C LEU A 17 7.41 12.24 -21.24
N GLY A 18 6.65 13.00 -20.45
CA GLY A 18 6.21 14.35 -20.80
C GLY A 18 5.05 14.39 -21.81
N ASN A 19 4.37 13.27 -22.02
CA ASN A 19 3.26 13.17 -22.98
C ASN A 19 1.90 13.59 -22.38
N VAL A 20 1.82 13.78 -21.06
CA VAL A 20 0.61 14.20 -20.36
C VAL A 20 0.63 15.73 -20.24
N PRO A 21 -0.43 16.45 -20.66
CA PRO A 21 -0.50 17.90 -20.49
C PRO A 21 -0.37 18.29 -19.02
N GLU A 22 0.27 19.44 -18.74
CA GLU A 22 0.57 19.89 -17.37
C GLU A 22 -0.65 19.90 -16.44
N ALA A 23 -1.81 20.33 -16.94
CA ALA A 23 -3.08 20.36 -16.19
C ALA A 23 -3.57 18.98 -15.71
N TRP A 24 -3.09 17.89 -16.32
CA TRP A 24 -3.43 16.51 -15.99
C TRP A 24 -2.23 15.70 -15.50
N SER A 25 -1.10 16.36 -15.32
CA SER A 25 0.16 15.71 -14.96
C SER A 25 0.19 15.31 -13.49
N THR A 26 1.10 14.41 -13.10
CA THR A 26 1.24 14.08 -11.67
C THR A 26 1.66 15.31 -10.87
N SER A 27 1.24 15.34 -9.61
CA SER A 27 1.53 16.44 -8.70
C SER A 27 3.05 16.66 -8.55
N PRO A 28 3.51 17.92 -8.40
CA PRO A 28 4.94 18.24 -8.24
C PRO A 28 5.65 17.41 -7.16
N SER A 29 5.01 17.18 -6.00
CA SER A 29 5.59 16.34 -4.94
C SER A 29 5.73 14.89 -5.37
N PHE A 30 4.71 14.33 -6.02
CA PHE A 30 4.77 12.96 -6.54
C PHE A 30 5.85 12.80 -7.62
N LYS A 31 6.01 13.75 -8.54
CA LYS A 31 7.08 13.72 -9.57
C LYS A 31 8.48 13.67 -8.96
N ARG A 32 8.65 14.33 -7.82
CA ARG A 32 9.93 14.46 -7.12
C ARG A 32 10.27 13.22 -6.32
N ALA A 33 9.37 12.81 -5.43
CA ALA A 33 9.62 11.78 -4.43
C ALA A 33 8.93 10.44 -4.72
N GLY A 34 7.92 10.42 -5.58
CA GLY A 34 7.09 9.22 -5.85
C GLY A 34 5.91 9.03 -4.91
N PHE A 35 5.78 9.93 -3.93
CA PHE A 35 4.74 9.97 -2.92
C PHE A 35 4.71 11.37 -2.32
N CYS A 36 3.73 11.64 -1.47
CA CYS A 36 3.48 12.98 -0.99
C CYS A 36 3.82 13.14 0.49
N VAL A 37 4.97 13.77 0.70
CA VAL A 37 5.52 14.06 2.02
C VAL A 37 4.97 15.37 2.53
N ALA A 38 4.55 15.39 3.79
CA ALA A 38 4.19 16.61 4.50
C ALA A 38 4.93 16.69 5.82
N ASN A 39 5.05 17.92 6.34
CA ASN A 39 5.69 18.24 7.61
C ASN A 39 7.12 17.69 7.73
N GLU A 40 7.93 17.81 6.67
CA GLU A 40 9.33 17.39 6.68
C GLU A 40 10.12 18.10 7.78
N GLU A 41 9.72 19.32 8.12
CA GLU A 41 10.28 20.15 9.17
C GLU A 41 9.93 19.70 10.60
N ALA A 42 8.92 18.84 10.77
CA ALA A 42 8.46 18.34 12.07
C ALA A 42 8.62 16.82 12.14
N PRO A 43 9.79 16.30 12.58
CA PRO A 43 10.14 14.88 12.42
C PRO A 43 9.08 13.89 12.92
N LEU A 44 8.47 14.15 14.08
CA LEU A 44 7.45 13.28 14.68
C LEU A 44 6.05 13.45 14.08
N ALA A 45 5.83 14.51 13.30
CA ALA A 45 4.59 14.79 12.58
C ALA A 45 4.76 14.67 11.06
N SER A 46 5.93 14.20 10.59
CA SER A 46 6.18 13.89 9.19
C SER A 46 5.21 12.81 8.72
N SER A 47 4.82 12.87 7.45
CA SER A 47 3.86 11.92 6.88
C SER A 47 4.25 10.45 7.11
N HIS A 48 5.55 10.10 7.05
CA HIS A 48 6.00 8.73 7.34
C HIS A 48 5.76 8.32 8.80
N MET A 49 6.03 9.19 9.77
CA MET A 49 5.74 8.87 11.17
C MET A 49 4.25 8.76 11.43
N LEU A 50 3.46 9.64 10.81
CA LEU A 50 2.01 9.58 10.90
C LEU A 50 1.46 8.29 10.27
N CYS A 51 1.99 7.85 9.12
CA CYS A 51 1.63 6.55 8.53
C CYS A 51 1.97 5.40 9.50
N PHE A 52 3.17 5.40 10.09
CA PHE A 52 3.54 4.40 11.10
C PHE A 52 2.54 4.36 12.27
N TYR A 53 2.09 5.51 12.76
CA TYR A 53 1.09 5.59 13.83
C TYR A 53 -0.26 5.03 13.38
N VAL A 54 -0.75 5.45 12.21
CA VAL A 54 -2.05 5.02 11.66
C VAL A 54 -2.05 3.51 11.39
N ASP A 55 -0.99 2.99 10.78
CA ASP A 55 -0.83 1.57 10.50
C ASP A 55 -0.77 0.74 11.78
N SER A 56 0.04 1.18 12.76
CA SER A 56 0.19 0.46 14.03
C SER A 56 -1.12 0.44 14.83
N ALA A 57 -1.80 1.58 14.92
CA ALA A 57 -3.09 1.68 15.58
C ALA A 57 -4.16 0.83 14.88
N THR A 58 -4.19 0.85 13.55
CA THR A 58 -5.12 0.04 12.76
C THR A 58 -4.82 -1.45 12.92
N ALA A 59 -3.57 -1.88 12.81
CA ALA A 59 -3.18 -3.26 13.01
C ALA A 59 -3.61 -3.77 14.39
N LEU A 60 -3.39 -2.99 15.45
CA LEU A 60 -3.86 -3.31 16.79
C LEU A 60 -5.39 -3.42 16.85
N ALA A 61 -6.12 -2.46 16.28
CA ALA A 61 -7.57 -2.49 16.25
C ALA A 61 -8.11 -3.72 15.50
N LEU A 62 -7.51 -4.09 14.37
CA LEU A 62 -7.88 -5.29 13.61
C LEU A 62 -7.58 -6.58 14.36
N ILE A 63 -6.47 -6.64 15.12
CA ILE A 63 -6.17 -7.77 16.02
C ILE A 63 -7.26 -7.88 17.09
N LEU A 64 -7.63 -6.78 17.75
CA LEU A 64 -8.66 -6.77 18.78
C LEU A 64 -10.05 -7.17 18.22
N LEU A 65 -10.42 -6.67 17.05
CA LEU A 65 -11.63 -7.08 16.34
C LEU A 65 -11.59 -8.56 15.97
N GLY A 66 -10.44 -9.04 15.49
CA GLY A 66 -10.18 -10.45 15.22
C GLY A 66 -10.37 -11.35 16.42
N MET A 67 -9.82 -10.96 17.58
CA MET A 67 -10.01 -11.68 18.83
C MET A 67 -11.48 -11.70 19.26
N ARG A 68 -12.22 -10.59 19.06
CA ARG A 68 -13.62 -10.48 19.46
C ARG A 68 -14.59 -11.20 18.54
N TYR A 69 -14.32 -11.21 17.24
CA TYR A 69 -15.26 -11.64 16.19
C TYR A 69 -14.71 -12.77 15.29
N GLY A 70 -13.57 -13.38 15.60
CA GLY A 70 -12.93 -14.41 14.78
C GLY A 70 -13.75 -15.68 14.55
N GLY A 71 -14.84 -15.88 15.30
CA GLY A 71 -15.81 -16.96 15.07
C GLY A 71 -16.92 -16.65 14.08
N VAL A 72 -17.07 -15.39 13.65
CA VAL A 72 -18.15 -14.94 12.75
C VAL A 72 -17.83 -15.34 11.30
N ALA A 73 -18.82 -15.88 10.59
CA ALA A 73 -18.70 -16.21 9.18
C ALA A 73 -18.34 -14.96 8.36
N GLY A 74 -17.39 -15.07 7.44
CA GLY A 74 -16.86 -13.93 6.68
C GLY A 74 -15.78 -13.12 7.41
N ILE A 75 -15.60 -13.28 8.73
CA ILE A 75 -14.45 -12.74 9.48
C ILE A 75 -13.40 -13.84 9.72
N LYS A 76 -13.85 -15.05 10.03
CA LYS A 76 -12.98 -16.21 10.24
C LYS A 76 -12.16 -16.49 8.97
N GLY A 77 -10.85 -16.37 9.08
CA GLY A 77 -9.94 -16.55 7.93
C GLY A 77 -10.09 -15.46 6.86
N SER A 78 -10.75 -14.34 7.18
CA SER A 78 -10.87 -13.21 6.27
C SER A 78 -9.53 -12.56 6.01
N THR A 79 -9.40 -11.98 4.83
CA THR A 79 -8.26 -11.17 4.41
C THR A 79 -7.95 -10.07 5.42
N VAL A 80 -8.94 -9.56 6.15
CA VAL A 80 -8.72 -8.45 7.07
C VAL A 80 -8.04 -8.87 8.37
N LEU A 81 -8.36 -10.06 8.89
CA LEU A 81 -7.65 -10.58 10.07
C LEU A 81 -6.20 -10.92 9.74
N THR A 82 -5.97 -11.49 8.56
CA THR A 82 -4.62 -11.81 8.09
C THR A 82 -3.83 -10.59 7.64
N ALA A 83 -4.50 -9.46 7.34
CA ALA A 83 -3.87 -8.21 6.95
C ALA A 83 -3.16 -7.48 8.10
N ALA A 84 -3.56 -7.66 9.37
CA ALA A 84 -3.03 -6.87 10.48
C ALA A 84 -1.48 -6.94 10.62
N PRO A 85 -0.82 -8.11 10.53
CA PRO A 85 0.64 -8.18 10.49
C PRO A 85 1.24 -7.46 9.28
N GLY A 86 0.56 -7.51 8.13
CA GLY A 86 0.98 -6.82 6.92
C GLY A 86 0.92 -5.29 7.06
N ILE A 87 -0.17 -4.77 7.61
CA ILE A 87 -0.35 -3.35 7.91
C ILE A 87 0.71 -2.87 8.90
N PHE A 88 0.95 -3.61 9.98
CA PHE A 88 2.02 -3.26 10.91
C PHE A 88 3.41 -3.27 10.25
N GLY A 89 3.68 -4.28 9.41
CA GLY A 89 4.92 -4.35 8.63
C GLY A 89 5.09 -3.17 7.66
N HIS A 90 4.00 -2.71 7.05
CA HIS A 90 3.97 -1.47 6.24
C HIS A 90 4.31 -0.24 7.07
N GLY A 91 3.72 -0.12 8.26
CA GLY A 91 4.08 0.94 9.22
C GLY A 91 5.57 0.91 9.61
N LEU A 92 6.14 -0.27 9.82
CA LEU A 92 7.59 -0.41 10.08
C LEU A 92 8.44 0.01 8.88
N ALA A 93 7.96 -0.18 7.66
CA ALA A 93 8.62 0.35 6.47
C ALA A 93 8.65 1.89 6.53
N HIS A 94 7.55 2.55 6.88
CA HIS A 94 7.53 4.01 7.09
C HIS A 94 8.45 4.47 8.20
N LEU A 95 8.46 3.77 9.33
CA LEU A 95 9.38 4.06 10.42
C LEU A 95 10.84 3.94 9.96
N SER A 96 11.14 2.96 9.09
CA SER A 96 12.49 2.81 8.53
C SER A 96 12.86 3.93 7.56
N ILE A 97 11.91 4.44 6.76
CA ILE A 97 12.09 5.58 5.87
C ILE A 97 12.27 6.88 6.68
N TRP A 98 11.60 7.00 7.82
CA TRP A 98 11.81 8.12 8.73
C TRP A 98 13.17 8.05 9.46
N ALA A 99 13.55 6.86 9.94
CA ALA A 99 14.76 6.65 10.73
C ALA A 99 16.04 6.67 9.91
N GLY A 100 16.00 6.11 8.69
CA GLY A 100 17.08 6.21 7.72
C GLY A 100 16.78 7.39 6.82
N LYS A 101 17.69 8.35 6.69
CA LYS A 101 17.56 9.49 5.75
C LYS A 101 17.57 8.98 4.29
N ILE A 102 16.54 8.28 3.85
CA ILE A 102 16.40 7.84 2.46
C ILE A 102 16.32 9.12 1.63
N PRO A 103 17.20 9.31 0.63
CA PRO A 103 17.23 10.55 -0.12
C PRO A 103 15.88 10.78 -0.79
N THR A 104 15.15 11.79 -0.32
CA THR A 104 13.82 12.17 -0.80
C THR A 104 13.87 12.97 -2.10
N GLU A 105 15.05 13.49 -2.49
CA GLU A 105 15.23 14.29 -3.70
C GLU A 105 16.43 13.82 -4.51
N GLY A 106 16.28 13.67 -5.83
CA GLY A 106 17.34 13.74 -6.86
C GLY A 106 18.47 12.68 -6.82
N GLU A 107 19.08 12.45 -5.67
CA GLU A 107 20.14 11.48 -5.41
C GLU A 107 19.67 10.03 -5.57
N ALA A 108 18.37 9.74 -5.45
CA ALA A 108 17.84 8.38 -5.59
C ALA A 108 17.54 7.98 -7.07
N LEU A 109 17.41 8.97 -7.96
CA LEU A 109 17.36 8.76 -9.42
C LEU A 109 18.73 8.36 -9.97
N VAL A 110 19.79 8.75 -9.27
CA VAL A 110 21.18 8.46 -9.57
C VAL A 110 21.87 8.10 -8.25
N VAL A 111 21.35 7.10 -7.50
CA VAL A 111 22.28 6.28 -6.70
C VAL A 111 23.04 5.57 -7.79
N ASP A 112 24.11 6.25 -8.16
CA ASP A 112 25.14 5.96 -9.12
C ASP A 112 25.25 4.45 -9.26
N ARG A 113 24.42 3.87 -10.17
CA ARG A 113 24.44 2.42 -10.48
C ARG A 113 25.81 2.02 -11.06
N THR A 114 26.66 3.01 -11.32
CA THR A 114 28.06 2.91 -11.71
C THR A 114 29.04 2.95 -10.54
N THR A 115 28.63 3.36 -9.32
CA THR A 115 29.41 3.10 -8.09
C THR A 115 29.10 1.73 -7.54
N SER A 116 30.16 0.99 -7.23
CA SER A 116 30.16 -0.40 -6.80
C SER A 116 29.34 -0.62 -5.52
N LEU A 117 28.02 -0.82 -5.64
CA LEU A 117 27.24 -1.41 -4.56
C LEU A 117 27.82 -2.80 -4.32
N SER A 118 28.50 -2.98 -3.19
CA SER A 118 29.05 -4.28 -2.85
C SER A 118 27.90 -5.29 -2.77
N PRO A 119 28.05 -6.51 -3.29
CA PRO A 119 27.01 -7.53 -3.18
C PRO A 119 26.53 -7.74 -1.73
N LEU A 120 27.44 -7.55 -0.77
CA LEU A 120 27.17 -7.58 0.68
C LEU A 120 26.20 -6.49 1.15
N SER A 121 26.21 -5.31 0.54
CA SER A 121 25.27 -4.23 0.85
C SER A 121 23.90 -4.40 0.20
N LEU A 122 23.82 -5.14 -0.91
CA LEU A 122 22.57 -5.42 -1.64
C LEU A 122 21.77 -6.55 -1.01
N ALA A 123 22.45 -7.59 -0.52
CA ALA A 123 21.83 -8.76 0.09
C ALA A 123 20.78 -8.42 1.16
N PRO A 124 21.06 -7.59 2.19
CA PRO A 124 20.06 -7.26 3.21
C PRO A 124 18.86 -6.48 2.66
N ARG A 125 19.05 -5.66 1.61
CA ARG A 125 17.95 -4.91 0.96
C ARG A 125 17.01 -5.85 0.20
N ILE A 126 17.59 -6.74 -0.61
CA ILE A 126 16.82 -7.74 -1.37
C ILE A 126 16.11 -8.69 -0.40
N PHE A 127 16.79 -9.15 0.65
CA PHE A 127 16.19 -10.02 1.65
C PHE A 127 15.06 -9.33 2.42
N GLY A 128 15.25 -8.06 2.81
CA GLY A 128 14.21 -7.25 3.45
C GLY A 128 12.97 -7.09 2.57
N LEU A 129 13.16 -6.75 1.29
CA LEU A 129 12.06 -6.64 0.32
C LEU A 129 11.42 -7.99 0.03
N TRP A 130 12.18 -9.08 -0.03
CA TRP A 130 11.63 -10.43 -0.14
C TRP A 130 10.73 -10.74 1.05
N ALA A 131 11.19 -10.50 2.28
CA ALA A 131 10.42 -10.75 3.49
C ALA A 131 9.14 -9.89 3.51
N PHE A 132 9.23 -8.62 3.10
CA PHE A 132 8.10 -7.73 2.94
C PHE A 132 7.06 -8.27 1.94
N PHE A 133 7.45 -8.53 0.69
CA PHE A 133 6.52 -9.05 -0.32
C PHE A 133 5.93 -10.40 0.09
N PHE A 134 6.73 -11.29 0.68
CA PHE A 134 6.27 -12.59 1.15
C PHE A 134 5.22 -12.43 2.26
N ALA A 135 5.48 -11.58 3.26
CA ALA A 135 4.58 -11.36 4.37
C ALA A 135 3.23 -10.76 3.94
N ILE A 136 3.25 -9.81 3.00
CA ILE A 136 2.02 -9.23 2.45
C ILE A 136 1.28 -10.24 1.57
N LEU A 137 1.94 -10.87 0.61
CA LEU A 137 1.27 -11.76 -0.34
C LEU A 137 0.72 -13.03 0.31
N ARG A 138 1.43 -13.60 1.29
CA ARG A 138 0.92 -14.77 2.04
C ARG A 138 -0.32 -14.45 2.89
N SER A 139 -0.60 -13.17 3.16
CA SER A 139 -1.79 -12.77 3.91
C SER A 139 -3.06 -12.82 3.07
N LEU A 140 -2.92 -12.92 1.75
CA LEU A 140 -4.03 -13.01 0.81
C LEU A 140 -4.52 -14.46 0.70
N PRO A 141 -5.82 -14.72 0.91
CA PRO A 141 -6.34 -16.09 0.95
C PRO A 141 -6.22 -16.84 -0.39
N SER A 142 -6.13 -16.12 -1.51
CA SER A 142 -6.01 -16.70 -2.85
C SER A 142 -4.56 -17.07 -3.24
N ILE A 143 -3.58 -16.78 -2.39
CA ILE A 143 -2.16 -16.96 -2.68
C ILE A 143 -1.54 -17.99 -1.73
N SER A 144 -1.05 -19.11 -2.28
CA SER A 144 -0.28 -20.08 -1.51
C SER A 144 1.08 -19.53 -1.08
N ASP A 145 1.64 -20.03 0.03
CA ASP A 145 2.98 -19.65 0.50
C ASP A 145 4.06 -19.80 -0.58
N ARG A 146 3.97 -20.85 -1.42
CA ARG A 146 4.90 -21.07 -2.53
C ARG A 146 4.80 -19.95 -3.59
N ALA A 147 3.58 -19.57 -3.94
CA ALA A 147 3.34 -18.47 -4.88
C ALA A 147 3.81 -17.14 -4.29
N ALA A 148 3.49 -16.86 -3.02
CA ALA A 148 3.95 -15.67 -2.30
C ALA A 148 5.49 -15.58 -2.28
N ALA A 149 6.17 -16.69 -1.99
CA ALA A 149 7.64 -16.75 -1.97
C ALA A 149 8.25 -16.54 -3.36
N ALA A 150 7.63 -17.10 -4.41
CA ALA A 150 8.06 -16.92 -5.79
C ALA A 150 7.90 -15.45 -6.24
N HIS A 151 6.74 -14.84 -5.98
CA HIS A 151 6.52 -13.42 -6.28
C HIS A 151 7.49 -12.53 -5.50
N ALA A 152 7.74 -12.80 -4.22
CA ALA A 152 8.71 -12.06 -3.43
C ALA A 152 10.13 -12.17 -4.01
N ALA A 153 10.53 -13.36 -4.48
CA ALA A 153 11.83 -13.60 -5.10
C ALA A 153 11.98 -12.88 -6.46
N ILE A 154 10.87 -12.55 -7.13
CA ILE A 154 10.87 -11.77 -8.36
C ILE A 154 10.85 -10.27 -8.05
N HIS A 155 9.87 -9.81 -7.28
CA HIS A 155 9.63 -8.38 -7.10
C HIS A 155 10.68 -7.69 -6.24
N GLY A 156 11.29 -8.37 -5.25
CA GLY A 156 12.34 -7.80 -4.42
C GLY A 156 13.59 -7.37 -5.23
N PRO A 157 14.21 -8.29 -6.01
CA PRO A 157 15.31 -7.94 -6.90
C PRO A 157 14.91 -6.93 -7.97
N VAL A 158 13.72 -7.05 -8.57
CA VAL A 158 13.31 -6.11 -9.62
C VAL A 158 13.20 -4.69 -9.10
N LEU A 159 12.56 -4.51 -7.94
CA LEU A 159 12.48 -3.23 -7.26
C LEU A 159 13.86 -2.67 -6.92
N THR A 160 14.76 -3.51 -6.41
CA THR A 160 16.12 -3.08 -5.99
C THR A 160 17.00 -2.69 -7.17
N LEU A 161 16.94 -3.44 -8.28
CA LEU A 161 17.92 -3.37 -9.36
C LEU A 161 17.44 -2.56 -10.57
N PHE A 162 16.14 -2.55 -10.85
CA PHE A 162 15.62 -1.99 -12.10
C PHE A 162 14.73 -0.78 -11.89
N VAL A 163 13.99 -0.71 -10.79
CA VAL A 163 13.04 0.38 -10.53
C VAL A 163 13.76 1.61 -9.97
N PRO A 164 13.61 2.80 -10.58
CA PRO A 164 14.08 4.05 -9.97
C PRO A 164 13.44 4.27 -8.61
N ALA A 165 14.17 4.77 -7.62
CA ALA A 165 13.67 4.90 -6.25
C ALA A 165 12.35 5.70 -6.15
N ARG A 166 12.23 6.79 -6.93
CA ARG A 166 10.98 7.59 -7.03
C ARG A 166 9.77 6.81 -7.55
N LEU A 167 9.97 5.66 -8.21
CA LEU A 167 8.87 4.80 -8.68
C LEU A 167 8.69 3.58 -7.77
N GLY A 168 9.48 3.48 -6.69
CA GLY A 168 9.48 2.30 -5.83
C GLY A 168 8.12 2.03 -5.21
N PHE A 169 7.47 3.06 -4.66
CA PHE A 169 6.13 2.96 -4.10
C PHE A 169 5.08 2.56 -5.15
N THR A 170 5.05 3.28 -6.29
CA THR A 170 4.19 2.97 -7.44
C THR A 170 4.35 1.53 -7.89
N TYR A 171 5.58 1.04 -7.96
CA TYR A 171 5.88 -0.33 -8.35
C TYR A 171 5.38 -1.35 -7.32
N VAL A 172 5.66 -1.14 -6.03
CA VAL A 172 5.20 -2.04 -4.94
C VAL A 172 3.68 -2.17 -5.00
N GLN A 173 2.98 -1.04 -5.04
CA GLN A 173 1.52 -1.03 -5.11
C GLN A 173 1.00 -1.75 -6.36
N THR A 174 1.59 -1.44 -7.53
CA THR A 174 1.23 -2.08 -8.80
C THR A 174 1.42 -3.59 -8.74
N ALA A 175 2.58 -4.04 -8.27
CA ALA A 175 2.92 -5.45 -8.18
C ALA A 175 1.94 -6.19 -7.25
N LEU A 176 1.70 -5.64 -6.06
CA LEU A 176 0.77 -6.24 -5.10
C LEU A 176 -0.66 -6.31 -5.66
N LEU A 177 -1.18 -5.23 -6.24
CA LEU A 177 -2.53 -5.20 -6.81
C LEU A 177 -2.67 -6.10 -8.04
N ALA A 178 -1.66 -6.15 -8.90
CA ALA A 178 -1.67 -7.01 -10.08
C ALA A 178 -1.65 -8.49 -9.71
N VAL A 179 -0.77 -8.89 -8.78
CA VAL A 179 -0.70 -10.27 -8.28
C VAL A 179 -1.99 -10.65 -7.56
N ALA A 180 -2.47 -9.81 -6.64
CA ALA A 180 -3.73 -10.05 -5.95
C ALA A 180 -4.89 -10.19 -6.94
N ALA A 181 -5.01 -9.26 -7.90
CA ALA A 181 -6.07 -9.33 -8.90
C ALA A 181 -5.98 -10.58 -9.79
N ALA A 182 -4.77 -10.98 -10.21
CA ALA A 182 -4.58 -12.18 -11.02
C ALA A 182 -5.02 -13.45 -10.26
N HIS A 183 -4.64 -13.58 -8.99
CA HIS A 183 -5.04 -14.71 -8.16
C HIS A 183 -6.54 -14.71 -7.85
N GLU A 184 -7.15 -13.55 -7.58
CA GLU A 184 -8.59 -13.44 -7.34
C GLU A 184 -9.43 -13.68 -8.60
N LEU A 185 -8.88 -13.45 -9.80
CA LEU A 185 -9.53 -13.84 -11.06
C LEU A 185 -9.57 -15.35 -11.24
N LEU A 186 -8.54 -16.06 -10.76
CA LEU A 186 -8.42 -17.52 -10.82
C LEU A 186 -9.20 -18.25 -9.72
N ARG A 187 -9.62 -17.53 -8.67
CA ARG A 187 -10.40 -18.07 -7.56
C ARG A 187 -11.78 -18.55 -8.02
N ARG A 188 -12.19 -19.74 -7.59
CA ARG A 188 -13.46 -20.39 -7.99
C ARG A 188 -14.59 -20.18 -6.98
N ASP A 189 -14.25 -20.09 -5.71
CA ASP A 189 -15.15 -19.87 -4.59
C ASP A 189 -15.36 -18.36 -4.40
N LYS A 190 -16.32 -17.80 -5.15
CA LYS A 190 -16.75 -16.41 -5.00
C LYS A 190 -18.06 -16.40 -4.25
N ASP A 191 -18.05 -15.77 -3.08
CA ASP A 191 -19.22 -15.60 -2.22
C ASP A 191 -19.50 -14.12 -1.98
N PHE A 192 -20.52 -13.83 -1.16
CA PHE A 192 -20.86 -12.47 -0.78
C PHE A 192 -19.67 -11.71 -0.16
N TYR A 193 -18.83 -12.38 0.63
CA TYR A 193 -17.70 -11.76 1.30
C TYR A 193 -16.57 -11.39 0.32
N TYR A 194 -16.39 -12.17 -0.73
CA TYR A 194 -15.53 -11.83 -1.87
C TYR A 194 -15.99 -10.53 -2.53
N ASP A 195 -17.29 -10.40 -2.84
CA ASP A 195 -17.83 -9.20 -3.49
C ASP A 195 -17.68 -7.95 -2.60
N VAL A 196 -17.98 -8.08 -1.30
CA VAL A 196 -17.79 -7.00 -0.33
C VAL A 196 -16.31 -6.62 -0.24
N ALA A 197 -15.37 -7.56 -0.20
CA ALA A 197 -13.94 -7.25 -0.18
C ALA A 197 -13.49 -6.52 -1.47
N ALA A 198 -14.01 -6.94 -2.63
CA ALA A 198 -13.69 -6.32 -3.90
C ALA A 198 -14.15 -4.84 -3.95
N VAL A 199 -15.34 -4.54 -3.43
CA VAL A 199 -15.91 -3.19 -3.43
C VAL A 199 -15.39 -2.34 -2.27
N ALA A 200 -15.38 -2.86 -1.06
CA ALA A 200 -15.06 -2.09 0.15
C ALA A 200 -13.56 -1.91 0.35
N ILE A 201 -12.73 -2.84 -0.12
CA ILE A 201 -11.26 -2.80 0.06
C ILE A 201 -10.58 -2.53 -1.25
N ASN A 202 -10.66 -3.46 -2.20
CA ASN A 202 -9.82 -3.39 -3.39
C ASN A 202 -10.09 -2.10 -4.17
N LEU A 203 -11.35 -1.79 -4.46
CA LEU A 203 -11.71 -0.63 -5.27
C LEU A 203 -11.18 0.71 -4.69
N PRO A 204 -11.42 1.07 -3.42
CA PRO A 204 -10.81 2.25 -2.81
C PRO A 204 -9.29 2.27 -2.89
N VAL A 205 -8.62 1.16 -2.59
CA VAL A 205 -7.15 1.05 -2.63
C VAL A 205 -6.61 1.27 -4.05
N GLY A 206 -7.33 0.80 -5.07
CA GLY A 206 -6.97 1.04 -6.47
C GLY A 206 -7.14 2.49 -6.90
N PHE A 207 -8.16 3.19 -6.37
CA PHE A 207 -8.42 4.60 -6.71
C PHE A 207 -7.54 5.58 -5.96
N VAL A 208 -7.23 5.31 -4.70
CA VAL A 208 -6.42 6.23 -3.88
C VAL A 208 -4.98 6.37 -4.42
N ALA A 209 -4.48 5.38 -5.17
CA ALA A 209 -3.27 5.49 -5.99
C ALA A 209 -3.27 6.71 -6.92
N TRP A 210 -4.39 6.86 -7.63
CA TRP A 210 -4.56 7.95 -8.59
C TRP A 210 -4.65 9.28 -7.85
N LEU A 211 -5.40 9.32 -6.74
CA LEU A 211 -5.54 10.52 -5.94
C LEU A 211 -4.19 10.98 -5.38
N GLU A 212 -3.37 10.05 -4.90
CA GLU A 212 -2.02 10.33 -4.45
C GLU A 212 -1.13 10.81 -5.61
N ALA A 213 -1.23 10.25 -6.80
CA ALA A 213 -0.39 10.69 -7.91
C ALA A 213 -0.77 12.07 -8.45
N VAL A 214 -2.06 12.29 -8.70
CA VAL A 214 -2.55 13.46 -9.47
C VAL A 214 -2.97 14.62 -8.58
N ALA A 215 -3.50 14.32 -7.41
CA ALA A 215 -4.19 15.31 -6.60
C ALA A 215 -3.53 15.56 -5.27
N CYS A 216 -2.40 14.91 -4.97
CA CYS A 216 -1.72 15.03 -3.69
C CYS A 216 -1.56 16.49 -3.24
N ASP A 217 -0.85 17.34 -3.98
CA ASP A 217 -0.59 18.72 -3.56
C ASP A 217 -1.85 19.62 -3.47
N SER A 218 -3.00 19.12 -3.94
CA SER A 218 -4.27 19.87 -4.02
C SER A 218 -5.44 19.18 -3.31
N PHE A 219 -5.22 18.00 -2.70
CA PHE A 219 -6.30 17.16 -2.21
C PHE A 219 -7.02 17.86 -1.04
N LEU A 220 -8.33 18.06 -1.20
CA LEU A 220 -9.22 18.74 -0.23
C LEU A 220 -8.95 20.25 -0.03
N GLY A 221 -8.27 20.89 -0.99
CA GLY A 221 -7.85 22.28 -0.86
C GLY A 221 -6.85 22.45 0.27
N GLN A 222 -6.08 23.53 0.25
CA GLN A 222 -5.17 23.87 1.34
C GLN A 222 -5.90 24.27 2.64
N SER A 223 -7.08 23.71 2.94
CA SER A 223 -7.64 23.81 4.28
C SER A 223 -6.62 23.19 5.24
N ALA A 224 -6.04 24.04 6.08
CA ALA A 224 -4.82 23.78 6.83
C ALA A 224 -4.89 22.57 7.79
N VAL A 225 -6.08 22.00 7.96
CA VAL A 225 -6.38 21.02 9.01
C VAL A 225 -6.16 19.57 8.57
N THR A 226 -6.28 19.23 7.29
CA THR A 226 -6.18 17.83 6.83
C THR A 226 -4.94 17.56 5.99
N TYR A 227 -4.72 18.32 4.92
CA TYR A 227 -3.58 18.01 4.03
C TYR A 227 -2.24 18.46 4.63
N LYS A 228 -2.15 19.68 5.17
CA LYS A 228 -0.93 20.13 5.88
C LYS A 228 -0.67 19.31 7.14
N ALA A 229 -1.71 18.92 7.87
CA ALA A 229 -1.52 18.20 9.12
C ALA A 229 -1.09 16.73 8.94
N ALA A 230 -1.59 16.05 7.89
CA ALA A 230 -1.36 14.61 7.71
C ALA A 230 -0.47 14.27 6.50
N GLY A 231 -0.50 15.06 5.43
CA GLY A 231 0.11 14.70 4.15
C GLY A 231 -0.72 13.71 3.34
N GLY A 232 -0.56 13.75 2.01
CA GLY A 232 -1.32 12.89 1.09
C GLY A 232 -1.09 11.41 1.33
N HIS A 233 0.12 11.02 1.71
CA HIS A 233 0.46 9.62 1.93
C HIS A 233 -0.26 9.00 3.14
N VAL A 234 -0.47 9.76 4.22
CA VAL A 234 -1.25 9.28 5.38
C VAL A 234 -2.71 9.07 5.00
N LEU A 235 -3.26 9.91 4.12
CA LEU A 235 -4.62 9.72 3.62
C LEU A 235 -4.72 8.46 2.75
N TYR A 236 -3.66 8.13 2.01
CA TYR A 236 -3.57 6.88 1.26
C TYR A 236 -3.65 5.67 2.20
N ASP A 237 -2.76 5.60 3.20
CA ASP A 237 -2.72 4.49 4.16
C ASP A 237 -4.00 4.44 5.02
N GLY A 238 -4.48 5.61 5.44
CA GLY A 238 -5.75 5.76 6.16
C GLY A 238 -6.96 5.26 5.37
N THR A 239 -6.95 5.40 4.04
CA THR A 239 -8.01 4.87 3.17
C THR A 239 -8.00 3.33 3.17
N ILE A 240 -6.82 2.70 3.14
CA ILE A 240 -6.69 1.24 3.29
C ILE A 240 -7.28 0.82 4.64
N CYS A 241 -6.89 1.51 5.72
CA CYS A 241 -7.35 1.22 7.07
C CYS A 241 -8.87 1.36 7.21
N LEU A 242 -9.44 2.46 6.74
CA LEU A 242 -10.88 2.72 6.75
C LEU A 242 -11.65 1.66 5.96
N SER A 243 -11.15 1.28 4.79
CA SER A 243 -11.73 0.27 3.93
C SER A 243 -11.87 -1.09 4.63
N MET A 244 -10.88 -1.45 5.45
CA MET A 244 -10.92 -2.66 6.28
C MET A 244 -12.02 -2.58 7.36
N PHE A 245 -12.20 -1.43 8.01
CA PHE A 245 -13.28 -1.24 8.98
C PHE A 245 -14.66 -1.27 8.32
N VAL A 246 -14.81 -0.67 7.14
CA VAL A 246 -16.04 -0.73 6.34
C VAL A 246 -16.39 -2.18 6.00
N TYR A 247 -15.40 -2.97 5.56
CA TYR A 247 -15.60 -4.41 5.33
C TYR A 247 -16.14 -5.11 6.59
N TYR A 248 -15.49 -4.92 7.74
CA TYR A 248 -15.95 -5.50 9.01
C TYR A 248 -17.39 -5.09 9.35
N ALA A 249 -17.72 -3.80 9.21
CA ALA A 249 -19.05 -3.29 9.50
C ALA A 249 -20.11 -3.96 8.62
N VAL A 250 -19.85 -4.08 7.32
CA VAL A 250 -20.76 -4.76 6.39
C VAL A 250 -20.95 -6.23 6.77
N VAL A 251 -19.85 -6.96 7.00
CA VAL A 251 -19.89 -8.40 7.36
C VAL A 251 -20.64 -8.64 8.67
N LEU A 252 -20.44 -7.78 9.68
CA LEU A 252 -21.16 -7.89 10.95
C LEU A 252 -22.64 -7.55 10.81
N SER A 253 -22.98 -6.55 9.98
CA SER A 253 -24.37 -6.16 9.73
C SER A 253 -25.16 -7.19 8.91
N SER A 254 -24.48 -7.99 8.10
CA SER A 254 -25.10 -9.01 7.24
C SER A 254 -25.33 -10.34 7.96
N GLN A 255 -24.85 -10.51 9.20
CA GLN A 255 -25.11 -11.74 9.95
C GLN A 255 -26.61 -11.83 10.28
N PRO A 256 -27.25 -13.00 10.09
CA PRO A 256 -28.59 -13.21 10.61
C PRO A 256 -28.59 -12.83 12.08
N ARG A 257 -29.53 -11.96 12.52
CA ARG A 257 -29.72 -11.71 13.94
C ARG A 257 -30.03 -13.05 14.57
N ALA A 258 -29.05 -13.66 15.23
CA ALA A 258 -29.29 -14.81 16.07
C ALA A 258 -30.42 -14.39 17.00
N LYS A 259 -31.54 -15.11 16.96
CA LYS A 259 -32.61 -14.89 17.93
C LYS A 259 -31.94 -15.03 19.29
N GLN A 260 -31.77 -13.92 20.00
CA GLN A 260 -31.32 -13.91 21.37
C GLN A 260 -32.43 -14.60 22.16
N SER A 261 -32.32 -15.92 22.30
CA SER A 261 -33.15 -16.75 23.18
C SER A 261 -32.54 -16.74 24.57
#